data_AF-A0A135T7J5-F1
#
_entry.id   AF-A0A135T7J5-F1
#
_cell.length_a   1.000
_cell.length_b   1.000
_cell.length_c   1.000
_cell.angle_alpha   90.00
_cell.angle_beta   90.00
_cell.angle_gamma   90.00
#
_symmetry.space_group_name_H-M   'P 1'
#
loop_
_entity.id
_entity.type
_entity.pdbx_description
1 polymer ?
#
loop_
_entity_poly.entity_id
_entity_poly.type
_entity_poly.pdbx_seq_one_letter_code
_entity_poly.pdbx_strand_id
1 'polypeptide(L)'
;MFILTFDNRLGSAPVNSKDTDIKAKRVLDIGTGSGIWAVDFAVEHPESEIDDIEEAWAFSKPFDYIHSRLMTSSIGDWQEYIQKCFDNLNPNGYLELDEVDLYCKSDDGTLADDAAWPS
;
A
#
# COMPACT_ATOMS: atom_id res chain seq x y z
N MET A 1 13.94 8.68 1.72
CA MET A 1 14.59 7.54 1.05
C MET A 1 13.72 6.89 -0.04
N PHE A 2 12.41 7.17 -0.14
CA PHE A 2 11.49 6.54 -1.11
C PHE A 2 11.13 7.36 -2.36
N ILE A 3 11.32 8.69 -2.34
CA ILE A 3 11.00 9.58 -3.47
C ILE A 3 11.80 9.20 -4.74
N LEU A 4 13.00 8.63 -4.58
CA LEU A 4 13.84 8.18 -5.69
C LEU A 4 13.38 6.86 -6.34
N THR A 5 12.60 6.04 -5.64
CA THR A 5 12.17 4.72 -6.15
C THR A 5 10.99 4.84 -7.12
N PHE A 6 10.19 5.90 -6.97
CA PHE A 6 8.99 6.14 -7.78
C PHE A 6 9.15 7.33 -8.73
N ASP A 7 10.34 7.60 -9.25
CA ASP A 7 10.59 8.73 -10.18
C ASP A 7 10.06 10.09 -9.66
N ASN A 8 10.27 10.41 -8.37
CA ASN A 8 9.67 11.57 -7.66
C ASN A 8 8.13 11.54 -7.52
N ARG A 9 7.49 10.36 -7.53
CA ARG A 9 6.05 10.18 -7.25
C ARG A 9 5.83 9.55 -5.88
N LEU A 10 4.62 9.69 -5.33
CA LEU A 10 4.22 9.17 -4.02
C LEU A 10 3.80 7.69 -4.05
N GLY A 11 3.59 7.12 -5.26
CA GLY A 11 3.16 5.75 -5.49
C GLY A 11 2.90 5.48 -6.98
N SER A 12 2.41 4.29 -7.32
CA SER A 12 2.20 3.82 -8.71
C SER A 12 0.75 3.89 -9.17
N ALA A 13 -0.21 3.99 -8.25
CA ALA A 13 -1.62 4.13 -8.53
C ALA A 13 -1.90 5.42 -9.31
N PRO A 14 -2.92 5.45 -10.18
CA PRO A 14 -3.24 6.63 -10.99
C PRO A 14 -3.44 7.91 -10.16
N VAL A 15 -3.97 7.79 -8.94
CA VAL A 15 -4.13 8.88 -7.96
C VAL A 15 -2.81 9.57 -7.58
N ASN A 16 -1.67 8.87 -7.68
CA ASN A 16 -0.33 9.39 -7.37
C ASN A 16 0.38 9.97 -8.60
N SER A 17 -0.26 9.94 -9.79
CA SER A 17 0.29 10.46 -11.03
C SER A 17 -0.17 11.90 -11.28
N LYS A 18 0.78 12.80 -11.48
CA LYS A 18 0.54 14.22 -11.82
C LYS A 18 -0.10 14.42 -13.21
N ASP A 19 -0.15 13.36 -14.01
CA ASP A 19 -0.69 13.37 -15.37
C ASP A 19 -2.17 12.93 -15.44
N THR A 20 -2.82 12.66 -14.30
CA THR A 20 -4.24 12.24 -14.25
C THR A 20 -5.11 13.22 -13.47
N ASP A 21 -6.36 13.39 -13.91
CA ASP A 21 -7.39 14.16 -13.19
C ASP A 21 -8.08 13.35 -12.07
N ILE A 22 -7.53 12.19 -11.71
CA ILE A 22 -8.12 11.32 -10.69
C ILE A 22 -7.79 11.88 -9.31
N LYS A 23 -8.81 12.36 -8.61
CA LYS A 23 -8.70 12.93 -7.26
C LYS A 23 -9.36 12.00 -6.24
N ALA A 24 -8.57 11.39 -5.37
CA ALA A 24 -9.09 10.68 -4.22
C ALA A 24 -9.55 11.71 -3.17
N LYS A 25 -10.77 11.57 -2.63
CA LYS A 25 -11.27 12.49 -1.60
C LYS A 25 -11.06 11.92 -0.20
N ARG A 26 -11.21 10.61 -0.06
CA ARG A 26 -10.94 9.88 1.19
C ARG A 26 -9.81 8.89 0.96
N VAL A 27 -8.71 9.10 1.68
CA VAL A 27 -7.50 8.29 1.61
C VAL A 27 -7.27 7.64 2.96
N LEU A 28 -6.94 6.36 2.96
CA LEU A 28 -6.50 5.63 4.15
C LEU A 28 -5.02 5.31 4.00
N ASP A 29 -4.20 5.75 4.95
CA ASP A 29 -2.78 5.34 5.06
C ASP A 29 -2.64 4.24 6.13
N ILE A 30 -2.04 3.11 5.75
CA ILE A 30 -1.82 1.94 6.60
C ILE A 30 -0.31 1.64 6.67
N GLY A 31 0.25 1.61 7.88
CA GLY A 31 1.69 1.38 8.05
C GLY A 31 2.50 2.68 8.09
N THR A 32 1.96 3.66 8.80
CA THR A 32 2.38 5.06 8.90
C THR A 32 3.85 5.25 9.22
N GLY A 33 4.46 4.39 10.05
CA GLY A 33 5.84 4.57 10.50
C GLY A 33 6.06 5.94 11.16
N SER A 34 6.54 6.92 10.39
CA SER A 34 6.76 8.32 10.84
C SER A 34 5.73 9.33 10.30
N GLY A 35 4.76 8.89 9.50
CA GLY A 35 3.69 9.72 8.93
C GLY A 35 4.11 10.64 7.79
N ILE A 36 5.35 10.52 7.30
CA ILE A 36 5.89 11.40 6.25
C ILE A 36 5.04 11.34 4.98
N TRP A 37 4.54 10.17 4.61
CA TRP A 37 3.76 10.05 3.39
C TRP A 37 2.39 10.69 3.49
N ALA A 38 1.67 10.50 4.60
CA ALA A 38 0.41 11.20 4.82
C ALA A 38 0.60 12.72 4.76
N VAL A 39 1.71 13.22 5.32
CA VAL A 39 2.06 14.65 5.25
C VAL A 39 2.34 15.09 3.80
N ASP A 40 3.19 14.38 3.07
CA ASP A 40 3.54 14.73 1.69
C ASP A 40 2.31 14.63 0.76
N PHE A 41 1.47 13.60 0.93
CA PHE A 41 0.22 13.43 0.20
C PHE A 41 -0.78 14.54 0.51
N ALA A 42 -0.90 14.96 1.77
CA ALA A 42 -1.75 16.10 2.16
C ALA A 42 -1.28 17.42 1.52
N VAL A 43 0.04 17.59 1.37
CA VAL A 43 0.63 18.78 0.73
C VAL A 43 0.36 18.78 -0.77
N GLU A 44 0.47 17.62 -1.45
CA GLU A 44 0.18 17.52 -2.88
C GLU A 44 -1.33 17.52 -3.19
N HIS A 45 -2.17 17.04 -2.27
CA HIS A 45 -3.62 16.89 -2.44
C HIS A 45 -4.41 17.51 -1.26
N PRO A 46 -4.43 18.85 -1.12
CA PRO A 46 -5.09 19.53 -0.01
C PRO A 46 -6.62 19.35 0.02
N GLU A 47 -7.23 18.85 -1.07
CA GLU A 47 -8.64 18.48 -1.13
C GLU A 47 -8.95 17.11 -0.50
N SER A 48 -7.94 16.32 -0.17
CA SER A 48 -8.09 14.96 0.34
C SER A 48 -8.19 14.94 1.86
N GLU A 49 -9.11 14.13 2.37
CA GLU A 49 -9.18 13.72 3.77
C GLU A 49 -8.36 12.43 3.92
N ILE A 50 -7.26 12.51 4.67
CA ILE A 50 -6.37 11.37 4.90
C ILE A 50 -6.62 10.88 6.32
N ASP A 51 -7.13 9.67 6.43
CA ASP A 51 -7.29 8.93 7.68
C ASP A 51 -6.07 8.01 7.86
N ASP A 52 -5.54 7.96 9.07
CA ASP A 52 -4.42 7.12 9.47
C ASP A 52 -4.94 6.00 10.38
N ILE A 53 -4.56 4.75 10.11
CA ILE A 53 -4.94 3.60 10.94
C ILE A 53 -3.76 3.07 11.77
N GLU A 54 -3.76 3.43 13.05
CA GLU A 54 -2.92 2.79 14.07
C GLU A 54 -3.68 1.74 14.90
N GLU A 55 -5.02 1.84 14.98
CA GLU A 55 -5.90 0.95 15.78
C GLU A 55 -7.21 0.56 15.05
N ALA A 56 -8.17 -0.03 15.76
CA ALA A 56 -9.30 -0.78 15.21
C ALA A 56 -10.10 -0.09 14.07
N TRP A 57 -10.35 -0.87 13.01
CA TRP A 57 -11.13 -0.54 11.82
C TRP A 57 -12.58 -0.12 12.15
N ALA A 58 -12.81 1.17 12.37
CA ALA A 58 -14.11 1.72 12.76
C ALA A 58 -14.57 2.85 11.82
N PHE A 59 -14.43 2.63 10.50
CA PHE A 59 -14.83 3.62 9.50
C PHE A 59 -16.31 3.47 9.13
N SER A 60 -17.00 4.61 9.03
CA SER A 60 -18.42 4.66 8.66
C SER A 60 -18.64 4.87 7.16
N LYS A 61 -17.58 5.20 6.43
CA LYS A 61 -17.62 5.50 5.00
C LYS A 61 -16.45 4.81 4.28
N PRO A 62 -16.67 4.31 3.07
CA PRO A 62 -15.60 3.76 2.24
C PRO A 62 -14.60 4.84 1.79
N PHE A 63 -13.45 4.38 1.32
CA PHE A 63 -12.32 5.17 0.83
C PHE A 63 -12.23 5.14 -0.69
N ASP A 64 -11.68 6.19 -1.28
CA ASP A 64 -11.37 6.25 -2.71
C ASP A 64 -9.98 5.68 -3.00
N TYR A 65 -9.11 5.72 -1.99
CA TYR A 65 -7.75 5.23 -2.09
C TYR A 65 -7.30 4.67 -0.73
N ILE A 66 -6.74 3.47 -0.73
CA ILE A 66 -6.08 2.87 0.43
C ILE A 66 -4.63 2.63 0.04
N HIS A 67 -3.72 3.22 0.80
CA HIS A 67 -2.28 3.05 0.66
C HIS A 67 -1.76 2.26 1.86
N SER A 68 -0.98 1.22 1.62
CA SER A 68 -0.44 0.35 2.67
C SER A 68 1.01 0.03 2.41
N ARG A 69 1.87 0.17 3.43
CA ARG A 69 3.30 -0.13 3.31
C ARG A 69 3.90 -0.85 4.51
N LEU A 70 4.80 -1.79 4.21
CA LEU A 70 5.64 -2.49 5.19
C LEU A 70 4.86 -3.14 6.34
N MET A 71 3.69 -3.72 6.03
CA MET A 71 2.84 -4.39 7.01
C MET A 71 3.14 -5.89 7.16
N THR A 72 4.10 -6.44 6.39
CA THR A 72 4.48 -7.86 6.42
C THR A 72 4.81 -8.45 7.79
N SER A 73 5.36 -7.67 8.73
CA SER A 73 5.62 -8.17 10.09
C SER A 73 4.44 -8.03 11.05
N SER A 74 3.38 -7.33 10.64
CA SER A 74 2.24 -6.95 11.50
C SER A 74 0.93 -7.63 11.08
N ILE A 75 0.83 -8.13 9.86
CA ILE A 75 -0.37 -8.81 9.32
C ILE A 75 -0.23 -10.32 9.47
N GLY A 76 -1.08 -10.92 10.29
CA GLY A 76 -1.14 -12.38 10.50
C GLY A 76 -1.97 -13.14 9.45
N ASP A 77 -2.97 -12.48 8.85
CA ASP A 77 -3.81 -13.03 7.78
C ASP A 77 -3.98 -12.00 6.65
N TRP A 78 -3.25 -12.21 5.57
CA TRP A 78 -3.26 -11.34 4.39
C TRP A 78 -4.57 -11.41 3.61
N GLN A 79 -5.25 -12.55 3.62
CA GLN A 79 -6.51 -12.72 2.89
C GLN A 79 -7.61 -11.91 3.58
N GLU A 80 -7.70 -12.00 4.90
CA GLU A 80 -8.63 -11.19 5.69
C GLU A 80 -8.30 -9.70 5.55
N TYR A 81 -7.03 -9.33 5.56
CA TYR A 81 -6.59 -7.95 5.39
C TYR A 81 -6.99 -7.36 4.03
N ILE A 82 -6.66 -8.04 2.93
CA ILE A 82 -7.00 -7.58 1.58
C ILE A 82 -8.51 -7.51 1.42
N GLN A 83 -9.25 -8.49 1.95
CA GLN A 83 -10.71 -8.45 1.93
C GLN A 83 -11.25 -7.23 2.69
N LYS A 84 -10.73 -6.91 3.87
CA LYS A 84 -11.10 -5.71 4.63
C LYS A 84 -10.82 -4.43 3.85
N CYS A 85 -9.66 -4.33 3.20
CA CYS A 85 -9.35 -3.19 2.35
C CYS A 85 -10.36 -3.07 1.20
N PHE A 86 -10.67 -4.17 0.52
CA PHE A 86 -11.62 -4.18 -0.59
C PHE A 86 -13.05 -3.83 -0.16
N ASP A 87 -13.52 -4.34 0.98
CA ASP A 87 -14.86 -4.05 1.51
C ASP A 87 -15.03 -2.58 1.93
N ASN A 88 -13.93 -1.91 2.25
CA ASN A 88 -13.90 -0.49 2.61
C ASN A 88 -13.54 0.41 1.41
N LEU A 89 -13.44 -0.10 0.19
CA LEU A 89 -13.22 0.70 -1.00
C LEU A 89 -14.53 1.07 -1.70
N ASN A 90 -14.57 2.29 -2.23
CA ASN A 90 -15.60 2.67 -3.18
C ASN A 90 -15.47 1.86 -4.48
N PRO A 91 -16.56 1.67 -5.23
CA PRO A 91 -16.47 1.21 -6.61
C PRO A 91 -15.56 2.15 -7.43
N ASN A 92 -14.54 1.59 -8.08
CA ASN A 92 -13.43 2.30 -8.75
C ASN A 92 -12.38 2.94 -7.82
N GLY A 93 -12.41 2.62 -6.53
CA GLY A 93 -11.33 2.96 -5.62
C GLY A 93 -10.07 2.15 -5.89
N TYR A 94 -8.94 2.66 -5.42
CA TYR A 94 -7.63 2.03 -5.62
C TYR A 94 -7.07 1.50 -4.30
N LEU A 95 -6.52 0.29 -4.33
CA LEU A 95 -5.67 -0.26 -3.26
C LEU A 95 -4.23 -0.29 -3.78
N GLU A 96 -3.31 0.37 -3.07
CA GLU A 96 -1.88 0.29 -3.30
C GLU A 96 -1.20 -0.37 -2.11
N LEU A 97 -0.41 -1.40 -2.39
CA LEU A 97 0.31 -2.20 -1.41
C LEU A 97 1.80 -2.19 -1.78
N ASP A 98 2.62 -1.41 -1.08
CA ASP A 98 4.08 -1.48 -1.22
C ASP A 98 4.66 -2.32 -0.07
N GLU A 99 4.71 -3.63 -0.30
CA GLU A 99 5.26 -4.58 0.65
C GLU A 99 6.66 -5.03 0.25
N VAL A 100 7.52 -5.25 1.25
CA VAL A 100 8.76 -5.98 1.06
C VAL A 100 8.43 -7.45 1.25
N ASP A 101 8.56 -8.24 0.18
CA ASP A 101 8.42 -9.67 0.25
C ASP A 101 9.60 -10.24 1.05
N LEU A 102 9.35 -10.62 2.31
CA LEU A 102 10.36 -11.25 3.18
C LEU A 102 10.64 -12.70 2.77
N TYR A 103 9.85 -13.26 1.85
CA TYR A 103 10.15 -14.52 1.19
C TYR A 103 10.56 -14.24 -0.26
N CYS A 104 11.87 -14.07 -0.50
CA CYS A 104 12.40 -14.15 -1.85
C CYS A 104 11.94 -15.47 -2.50
N LYS A 105 10.91 -15.42 -3.34
CA LYS A 105 10.62 -16.49 -4.29
C LYS A 105 11.29 -16.11 -5.60
N SER A 106 12.29 -16.91 -5.97
CA SER A 106 12.84 -16.92 -7.32
C SER A 106 11.71 -17.23 -8.29
N ASP A 107 11.45 -16.34 -9.24
CA ASP A 107 10.42 -16.53 -10.27
C ASP A 107 10.98 -17.20 -11.54
N ASP A 108 12.20 -17.73 -11.46
CA ASP A 108 12.75 -18.64 -12.44
C ASP A 108 12.63 -20.08 -11.91
N GLY A 109 11.76 -20.87 -12.54
CA GLY A 109 11.65 -22.31 -12.30
C GLY A 109 12.90 -23.11 -12.72
N THR A 110 14.10 -22.63 -12.42
CA THR A 110 15.40 -23.22 -12.73
C THR A 110 16.10 -23.76 -11.47
N LEU A 111 15.34 -24.22 -10.47
CA LEU A 111 15.90 -25.18 -9.52
C LEU A 111 15.91 -26.55 -10.19
N ALA A 112 17.09 -26.96 -10.64
CA ALA A 112 17.36 -28.36 -10.90
C ALA A 112 17.29 -29.14 -9.58
N ASP A 113 16.81 -30.38 -9.65
CA ASP A 113 16.60 -31.31 -8.52
C ASP A 113 17.90 -31.82 -7.83
N ASP A 114 19.02 -31.07 -7.87
CA ASP A 114 20.34 -31.62 -7.48
C ASP A 114 21.24 -30.74 -6.60
N ALA A 115 20.76 -29.65 -6.02
CA ALA A 115 21.54 -28.91 -5.02
C ALA A 115 21.49 -29.61 -3.63
N ALA A 116 22.22 -30.71 -3.54
CA ALA A 116 22.47 -31.49 -2.33
C ALA A 116 22.91 -30.62 -1.14
N TRP A 117 22.25 -30.81 0.00
CA TRP A 117 22.78 -30.48 1.32
C TRP A 117 23.83 -31.54 1.71
N PRO A 118 25.12 -31.21 1.89
CA PRO A 118 26.01 -32.12 2.59
C PRO A 118 25.75 -31.99 4.09
N SER A 119 25.43 -33.13 4.69
CA SER A 119 25.41 -33.40 6.15
C SER A 119 26.66 -32.91 6.88
#